data_AF-A0A7V9J7W3-F1
#
_entry.id   AF-A0A7V9J7W3-F1
#
_cell.length_a   1.000
_cell.length_b   1.000
_cell.length_c   1.000
_cell.angle_alpha   90.00
_cell.angle_beta   90.00
_cell.angle_gamma   90.00
#
_symmetry.space_group_name_H-M   'P 1'
#
loop_
_entity.id
_entity.type
_entity.pdbx_description
1 polymer ?
#
loop_
_entity_poly.entity_id
_entity_poly.type
_entity_poly.pdbx_seq_one_letter_code
_entity_poly.pdbx_strand_id
1 'polypeptide(L)'
;LLLPRESAPLQLLQRVRDEAHRFAIEFHRGRRDRAMTRSVLDDLPGVGTVRKRAILQHFGTPERFLAASREELEAVSGLPGKVAREIHAHVHRVD
;
A
#
# COMPACT_ATOMS: atom_id res chain seq x y z
N LEU A 1 -7.58 39.18 12.53
CA LEU A 1 -8.99 38.83 12.79
C LEU A 1 -9.04 37.93 14.01
N LEU A 2 -9.72 38.36 15.07
CA LEU A 2 -10.00 37.52 16.25
C LEU A 2 -11.48 37.17 16.21
N LEU A 3 -11.77 35.89 15.99
CA LEU A 3 -13.14 35.39 15.96
C LEU A 3 -13.45 34.68 17.29
N PRO A 4 -14.65 34.87 17.86
CA PRO A 4 -15.07 34.12 19.03
C PRO A 4 -15.02 32.61 18.76
N ARG A 5 -14.62 31.84 19.79
CA ARG A 5 -14.34 30.39 19.66
C ARG A 5 -15.55 29.58 19.16
N GLU A 6 -16.75 30.01 19.56
CA GLU A 6 -18.05 29.42 19.21
C GLU A 6 -18.68 30.02 17.95
N SER A 7 -17.99 30.94 17.26
CA SER A 7 -18.58 31.62 16.10
C SER A 7 -18.66 30.69 14.88
N ALA A 8 -19.81 30.69 14.20
CA ALA A 8 -20.01 29.90 12.98
C ALA A 8 -18.94 30.13 11.89
N PRO A 9 -18.45 31.37 11.63
CA PRO A 9 -17.37 31.58 10.66
C PRO A 9 -16.05 30.91 11.06
N LEU A 10 -15.71 30.89 12.35
CA LEU A 10 -14.50 30.23 12.83
C LEU A 10 -14.61 28.71 12.69
N GLN A 11 -15.77 28.14 13.04
CA GLN A 11 -16.02 26.71 12.88
C GLN A 11 -15.94 26.26 11.42
N LEU A 12 -16.43 27.08 10.48
CA LEU A 12 -16.28 26.83 9.04
C LEU A 12 -14.81 26.78 8.63
N LEU A 13 -14.01 27.77 9.04
CA LEU A 13 -12.57 27.83 8.75
C LEU A 13 -11.81 26.65 9.37
N GLN A 14 -12.19 26.23 10.57
CA GLN A 14 -11.62 25.06 11.22
C GLN A 14 -11.91 23.78 10.43
N ARG A 15 -13.14 23.57 9.96
CA ARG A 15 -13.49 22.40 9.13
C ARG A 15 -12.68 22.36 7.83
N VAL A 16 -12.53 23.49 7.14
CA VAL A 16 -11.71 23.57 5.92
C VAL A 16 -10.25 23.22 6.22
N ARG A 17 -9.70 23.76 7.31
CA ARG A 17 -8.32 23.45 7.74
C ARG A 17 -8.17 21.96 8.06
N ASP A 18 -9.09 21.40 8.82
CA ASP A 18 -9.02 20.01 9.26
C ASP A 18 -9.14 19.05 8.07
N GLU A 19 -9.97 19.38 7.08
CA GLU A 19 -10.08 18.63 5.82
C GLU A 19 -8.82 18.74 4.97
N ALA A 20 -8.22 19.94 4.86
CA ALA A 20 -6.94 20.11 4.19
C ALA A 20 -5.82 19.30 4.87
N HIS A 21 -5.80 19.28 6.21
CA HIS A 21 -4.84 18.50 6.99
C HIS A 21 -5.04 16.99 6.79
N ARG A 22 -6.30 16.52 6.82
CA ARG A 22 -6.68 15.12 6.55
C ARG A 22 -6.21 14.70 5.17
N PHE A 23 -6.51 15.50 4.13
CA PHE A 23 -6.10 15.24 2.76
C PHE A 23 -4.57 15.13 2.62
N ALA A 24 -3.82 16.07 3.21
CA ALA A 24 -2.36 16.04 3.17
C ALA A 24 -1.78 14.78 3.83
N ILE A 25 -2.32 14.38 4.99
CA ILE A 25 -1.89 13.17 5.70
C ILE A 25 -2.19 11.92 4.88
N GLU A 26 -3.40 11.79 4.36
CA GLU A 26 -3.80 10.64 3.53
C GLU A 26 -2.97 10.55 2.25
N PHE A 27 -2.72 11.67 1.57
CA PHE A 27 -1.89 11.72 0.38
C PHE A 27 -0.47 11.24 0.65
N HIS A 28 0.16 11.74 1.73
CA HIS A 28 1.52 11.32 2.10
C HIS A 28 1.58 9.88 2.60
N ARG A 29 0.55 9.39 3.32
CA ARG A 29 0.43 7.96 3.69
C ARG A 29 0.36 7.09 2.45
N GLY A 30 -0.59 7.33 1.55
CA GLY A 30 -0.73 6.55 0.32
C GLY A 30 0.50 6.63 -0.60
N ARG A 31 1.26 7.73 -0.61
CA ARG A 31 2.53 7.81 -1.34
C ARG A 31 3.63 6.98 -0.67
N ARG A 32 3.71 7.00 0.66
CA ARG A 32 4.71 6.25 1.44
C ARG A 32 4.44 4.74 1.35
N ASP A 33 3.19 4.33 1.48
CA ASP A 33 2.77 2.94 1.35
C ASP A 33 3.18 2.40 -0.03
N ARG A 34 2.79 3.09 -1.11
CA ARG A 34 3.22 2.73 -2.49
C ARG A 34 4.74 2.69 -2.70
N ALA A 35 5.51 3.49 -1.97
CA ALA A 35 6.97 3.48 -2.06
C ALA A 35 7.55 2.27 -1.32
N MET A 36 7.04 1.97 -0.13
CA MET A 36 7.40 0.78 0.66
C MET A 36 7.13 -0.49 -0.13
N THR A 37 5.96 -0.60 -0.74
CA THR A 37 5.58 -1.84 -1.42
C THR A 37 6.34 -2.08 -2.72
N ARG A 38 6.83 -1.01 -3.35
CA ARG A 38 7.77 -1.12 -4.48
C ARG A 38 9.08 -1.75 -4.03
N SER A 39 9.61 -1.32 -2.88
CA SER A 39 10.80 -1.89 -2.23
C SER A 39 10.61 -3.38 -1.95
N VAL A 40 9.49 -3.76 -1.32
CA VAL A 40 9.26 -5.17 -0.97
C VAL A 40 9.33 -6.08 -2.18
N LEU A 41 8.71 -5.70 -3.31
CA LEU A 41 8.79 -6.48 -4.55
C LEU A 41 10.18 -6.46 -5.22
N ASP A 42 11.00 -5.44 -4.98
CA ASP A 42 12.40 -5.37 -5.44
C ASP A 42 13.32 -6.25 -4.57
N ASP A 43 12.99 -6.40 -3.28
CA ASP A 43 13.78 -7.15 -2.30
C ASP A 43 13.47 -8.66 -2.29
N LEU A 44 12.47 -9.13 -3.06
CA LEU A 44 12.09 -10.53 -3.11
C LEU A 44 13.20 -11.41 -3.74
N PRO A 45 13.79 -12.35 -2.98
CA PRO A 45 14.82 -13.23 -3.50
C PRO A 45 14.26 -14.18 -4.56
N GLY A 46 14.94 -14.31 -5.70
CA GLY A 46 14.52 -15.22 -6.78
C GLY A 46 13.33 -14.73 -7.63
N VAL A 47 12.89 -13.48 -7.43
CA VAL A 47 11.82 -12.84 -8.22
C VAL A 47 12.43 -11.83 -9.19
N GLY A 48 12.64 -12.27 -10.43
CA GLY A 48 13.07 -11.39 -11.51
C GLY A 48 11.93 -10.53 -12.07
N THR A 49 12.27 -9.63 -12.99
CA THR A 49 11.36 -8.66 -13.63
C THR A 49 10.10 -9.29 -14.24
N VAL A 50 10.22 -10.47 -14.85
CA VAL A 50 9.09 -11.20 -15.47
C VAL A 50 8.05 -11.61 -14.42
N ARG A 51 8.49 -12.21 -13.31
CA ARG A 51 7.61 -12.66 -12.22
C ARG A 51 7.03 -11.47 -11.47
N LYS A 52 7.83 -10.43 -11.24
CA LYS A 52 7.35 -9.17 -10.65
C LYS A 52 6.21 -8.56 -11.48
N ARG A 53 6.36 -8.54 -12.80
CA ARG A 53 5.30 -8.07 -13.70
C ARG A 53 4.05 -8.95 -13.64
N ALA A 54 4.20 -10.27 -13.60
CA ALA A 54 3.07 -11.19 -13.48
C ALA A 54 2.30 -10.99 -12.16
N ILE A 55 3.01 -10.83 -11.04
CA ILE A 55 2.42 -10.54 -9.72
C ILE A 55 1.66 -9.21 -9.77
N LEU A 56 2.29 -8.15 -10.29
CA LEU A 56 1.62 -6.83 -10.39
C LEU A 56 0.42 -6.85 -11.33
N GLN A 57 0.48 -7.61 -12.43
CA GLN A 57 -0.67 -7.78 -13.34
C GLN A 57 -1.81 -8.54 -12.68
N HIS A 58 -1.50 -9.53 -11.83
CA HIS A 58 -2.51 -10.34 -11.14
C HIS A 58 -3.19 -9.55 -10.01
N PHE A 59 -2.42 -8.92 -9.13
CA PHE A 59 -2.97 -8.22 -7.95
C PHE A 59 -3.33 -6.76 -8.21
N GLY A 60 -2.78 -6.16 -9.27
CA GLY A 60 -2.99 -4.77 -9.67
C GLY A 60 -2.23 -3.77 -8.81
N THR A 61 -2.33 -3.90 -7.49
CA THR A 61 -1.57 -3.05 -6.55
C THR A 61 -0.64 -3.87 -5.67
N PRO A 62 0.50 -3.28 -5.28
CA PRO A 62 1.40 -3.93 -4.35
C PRO A 62 0.76 -4.21 -2.98
N GLU A 63 -0.16 -3.36 -2.49
CA GLU A 63 -0.84 -3.58 -1.20
C GLU A 63 -1.72 -4.83 -1.22
N ARG A 64 -2.40 -5.08 -2.36
CA ARG A 64 -3.16 -6.32 -2.56
C ARG A 64 -2.27 -7.54 -2.58
N PHE A 65 -1.07 -7.42 -3.16
CA PHE A 65 -0.07 -8.49 -3.10
C PHE A 65 0.39 -8.78 -1.67
N LEU A 66 0.66 -7.76 -0.86
CA LEU A 66 1.06 -7.95 0.54
C LEU A 66 -0.03 -8.63 1.38
N ALA A 67 -1.30 -8.38 1.05
CA ALA A 67 -2.45 -8.98 1.73
C ALA A 67 -2.88 -10.34 1.14
N ALA A 68 -2.22 -10.81 0.08
CA ALA A 68 -2.63 -12.00 -0.65
C ALA A 68 -2.35 -13.28 0.14
N SER A 69 -3.29 -14.21 0.09
CA SER A 69 -3.09 -15.54 0.66
C SER A 69 -2.06 -16.34 -0.14
N ARG A 70 -1.56 -17.42 0.47
CA ARG A 70 -0.66 -18.36 -0.20
C ARG A 70 -1.28 -18.93 -1.46
N GLU A 71 -2.57 -19.28 -1.39
CA GLU A 71 -3.32 -19.87 -2.50
C GLU A 71 -3.49 -18.87 -3.65
N GLU A 72 -3.73 -17.59 -3.33
CA GLU A 72 -3.80 -16.51 -4.33
C GLU A 72 -2.45 -16.28 -5.02
N LEU A 73 -1.35 -16.36 -4.28
CA LEU A 73 -0.01 -16.29 -4.86
C LEU A 73 0.30 -17.48 -5.77
N GLU A 74 -0.11 -18.69 -5.38
CA GLU A 74 0.04 -19.90 -6.21
C GLU A 74 -0.81 -19.84 -7.50
N ALA A 75 -1.88 -19.04 -7.53
CA ALA A 75 -2.73 -18.82 -8.71
C ALA A 75 -2.11 -17.87 -9.75
N VAL A 76 -1.00 -17.18 -9.43
CA VAL A 76 -0.32 -16.28 -10.38
C VAL A 76 0.32 -17.09 -11.51
N SER A 77 -0.16 -16.87 -12.73
CA SER A 77 0.39 -17.52 -13.93
C SER A 77 1.89 -17.23 -14.10
N GLY A 78 2.68 -18.28 -14.33
CA GLY A 78 4.14 -18.18 -14.46
C GLY A 78 4.90 -18.07 -13.14
N LEU A 79 4.23 -18.18 -12.00
CA LEU A 79 4.84 -18.28 -10.68
C LEU A 79 4.82 -19.74 -10.19
N PRO A 80 5.98 -20.43 -10.09
CA PRO A 80 5.99 -21.78 -9.55
C PRO A 80 5.53 -21.81 -8.10
N GLY A 81 4.75 -22.82 -7.71
CA GLY A 81 4.19 -22.90 -6.34
C GLY A 81 5.26 -22.84 -5.24
N LYS A 82 6.45 -23.42 -5.45
CA LYS A 82 7.56 -23.29 -4.50
C LYS A 82 7.95 -21.81 -4.28
N VAL A 83 8.05 -21.04 -5.35
CA VAL A 83 8.40 -19.61 -5.30
C VAL A 83 7.28 -18.80 -4.65
N ALA A 84 6.01 -19.09 -4.99
CA ALA A 84 4.86 -18.44 -4.35
C ALA A 84 4.86 -18.64 -2.82
N ARG A 85 5.17 -19.84 -2.35
CA ARG A 85 5.29 -20.14 -0.91
C ARG A 85 6.45 -19.41 -0.24
N GLU A 86 7.61 -19.36 -0.90
CA GLU A 86 8.78 -18.62 -0.41
C GLU A 86 8.49 -17.11 -0.31
N ILE A 87 7.81 -16.54 -1.31
CA ILE A 87 7.36 -15.15 -1.29
C ILE A 87 6.37 -14.90 -0.16
N HIS A 88 5.33 -15.73 -0.02
CA HIS A 88 4.35 -15.60 1.05
C HIS A 88 5.03 -15.61 2.42
N ALA A 89 5.95 -16.56 2.63
CA ALA A 89 6.73 -16.65 3.85
C ALA A 89 7.63 -15.41 4.04
N HIS A 90 8.26 -14.88 3.00
CA HIS A 90 9.10 -13.69 3.13
C HIS A 90 8.29 -12.45 3.55
N VAL A 91 7.13 -12.25 2.95
CA VAL A 91 6.28 -11.07 3.17
C VAL A 91 5.56 -11.11 4.52
N HIS A 92 5.19 -12.30 5.00
CA HIS A 92 4.39 -12.47 6.23
C HIS A 92 5.20 -12.92 7.46
N ARG A 93 6.54 -12.98 7.36
CA ARG A 93 7.42 -13.34 8.49
C ARG A 93 8.03 -12.13 9.20
N VAL A 94 7.50 -10.93 8.94
CA VAL A 94 7.96 -9.67 9.55
C VAL A 94 7.02 -9.20 10.68
N ASP A 95 6.24 -10.12 11.27
CA ASP A 95 5.56 -9.89 12.55
C ASP A 95 6.45 -10.28 13.74
#